data_AF-A0A8S9TTL0-F1
#
_entry.id   AF-A0A8S9TTL0-F1
#
_cell.length_a   1.000
_cell.length_b   1.000
_cell.length_c   1.000
_cell.angle_alpha   90.00
_cell.angle_beta   90.00
_cell.angle_gamma   90.00
#
_symmetry.space_group_name_H-M   'P 1'
#
loop_
_entity.id
_entity.type
_entity.pdbx_description
1 polymer ?
#
loop_
_entity_poly.entity_id
_entity_poly.type
_entity_poly.pdbx_seq_one_letter_code
_entity_poly.pdbx_strand_id
1 'polypeptide(L)'
;MSLSLSLSESEELDFASENPVTWHQHKHDPFGFCTFMKNHFANHGDLEHLKWMHENCSAALSTEGMDGAATNGHLSVVQWLHEAPSRGRMSPRSSTSSFTNVMQSTSGKCTTAAMDGAAMNGHLNVVKWLHKNREEGCTTSAIDLAAQNGHFNVVLWLHCNRDEGCTSAAIDGAASNGFLLVVSWLEKHRTEGCTSAAMINAASKGFLEVVKYLHTNLNQQATNAAITAAASNGHLSVVKYLHDNHSEHCTADAIAQANVNGHDAVVEFLLKHEGGRRAYEEDRLMVRGDDEEIPILEASAHDPDEYANQNSLNTKLKSREATADDGAELEARLRVEEEAKIRLEEEPRIRAEVEATVRAEQEETLMRVRIRAEIQVEVEEKMRAEIRAELLAKKKVEPCPICFIQTDNSITTACGHTFCSACVAKLRSRGHELCPMCRSSLIE
;
A
#
# COMPACT_ATOMS: atom_id res chain seq x y z
N MET A 1 14.96 31.96 -44.61
CA MET A 1 14.14 32.70 -43.62
C MET A 1 14.57 32.22 -42.24
N SER A 2 15.51 32.92 -41.64
CA SER A 2 15.97 32.70 -40.26
C SER A 2 14.93 33.30 -39.32
N LEU A 3 13.96 32.50 -38.89
CA LEU A 3 13.02 32.85 -37.82
C LEU A 3 13.78 32.79 -36.48
N SER A 4 14.39 33.91 -36.10
CA SER A 4 14.90 34.11 -34.75
C SER A 4 13.73 34.49 -33.83
N LEU A 5 12.85 33.55 -33.55
CA LEU A 5 12.02 33.58 -32.34
C LEU A 5 12.93 33.10 -31.20
N SER A 6 13.17 33.96 -30.22
CA SER A 6 13.75 33.54 -28.94
C SER A 6 12.67 32.76 -28.20
N LEU A 7 12.67 31.45 -28.39
CA LEU A 7 11.87 30.53 -27.58
C LEU A 7 12.37 30.61 -26.13
N SER A 8 11.46 30.43 -25.17
CA SER A 8 11.84 30.14 -23.79
C SER A 8 12.55 28.79 -23.70
N GLU A 9 13.33 28.55 -22.64
CA GLU A 9 14.04 27.26 -22.45
C GLU A 9 13.09 26.06 -22.48
N SER A 10 11.87 26.20 -21.95
CA SER A 10 10.84 25.15 -21.99
C SER A 10 10.27 24.92 -23.39
N GLU A 11 10.01 25.97 -24.17
CA GLU A 11 9.51 25.82 -25.54
C GLU A 11 10.58 25.24 -26.48
N GLU A 12 11.85 25.59 -26.24
CA GLU A 12 12.97 25.02 -26.99
C GLU A 12 13.19 23.54 -26.62
N LEU A 13 12.99 23.16 -25.35
CA LEU A 13 12.97 21.77 -24.91
C LEU A 13 11.88 20.96 -25.62
N ASP A 14 10.64 21.44 -25.58
CA ASP A 14 9.49 20.74 -26.16
C ASP A 14 9.71 20.53 -27.67
N PHE A 15 10.11 21.58 -28.38
CA PHE A 15 10.41 21.49 -29.81
C PHE A 15 11.58 20.55 -30.13
N ALA A 16 12.66 20.58 -29.33
CA ALA A 16 13.80 19.69 -29.51
C ALA A 16 13.48 18.21 -29.16
N SER A 17 12.54 17.98 -28.24
CA SER A 17 12.07 16.65 -27.88
C SER A 17 11.18 16.04 -28.97
N GLU A 18 10.32 16.85 -29.60
CA GLU A 18 9.43 16.40 -30.68
C GLU A 18 10.17 16.18 -32.00
N ASN A 19 11.14 17.05 -32.33
CA ASN A 19 11.88 16.94 -33.59
C ASN A 19 13.36 17.37 -33.47
N PRO A 20 14.20 16.52 -32.84
CA PRO A 20 15.61 16.83 -32.60
C PRO A 20 16.43 17.00 -33.87
N VAL A 21 16.02 16.36 -34.98
CA VAL A 21 16.65 16.52 -36.30
C VAL A 21 16.51 17.94 -36.80
N THR A 22 15.26 18.44 -36.85
CA THR A 22 15.00 19.81 -37.32
C THR A 22 15.56 20.84 -36.37
N TRP A 23 15.47 20.62 -35.05
CA TRP A 23 16.07 21.53 -34.06
C TRP A 23 17.58 21.66 -34.27
N HIS A 24 18.30 20.54 -34.37
CA HIS A 24 19.76 20.55 -34.49
C HIS A 24 20.25 21.26 -35.77
N GLN A 25 19.53 21.09 -36.88
CA GLN A 25 19.81 21.77 -38.15
C GLN A 25 19.67 23.29 -38.08
N HIS A 26 18.82 23.81 -37.18
CA HIS A 26 18.52 25.25 -37.11
C HIS A 26 19.34 26.00 -36.05
N LYS A 27 19.82 25.33 -34.99
CA LYS A 27 20.34 26.02 -33.79
C LYS A 27 21.82 25.78 -33.46
N HIS A 28 22.54 24.84 -34.11
CA HIS A 28 23.99 24.64 -33.98
C HIS A 28 24.57 24.71 -32.54
N ASP A 29 24.02 23.89 -31.63
CA ASP A 29 24.50 23.64 -30.24
C ASP A 29 24.89 24.90 -29.42
N PRO A 30 23.97 25.84 -29.19
CA PRO A 30 24.26 26.96 -28.31
C PRO A 30 24.34 26.46 -26.86
N PHE A 31 25.41 26.80 -26.15
CA PHE A 31 25.60 26.57 -24.71
C PHE A 31 25.60 25.11 -24.22
N GLY A 32 25.94 24.14 -25.08
CA GLY A 32 26.02 22.73 -24.66
C GLY A 32 24.66 22.03 -24.57
N PHE A 33 23.63 22.59 -25.20
CA PHE A 33 22.29 22.03 -25.29
C PHE A 33 22.26 20.61 -25.87
N CYS A 34 23.19 20.22 -26.76
CA CYS A 34 23.33 18.83 -27.19
C CYS A 34 23.62 17.87 -26.05
N THR A 35 24.47 18.27 -25.08
CA THR A 35 24.77 17.44 -23.90
C THR A 35 23.52 17.31 -23.04
N PHE A 36 22.82 18.43 -22.83
CA PHE A 36 21.56 18.47 -22.10
C PHE A 36 20.51 17.54 -22.75
N MET A 37 20.31 17.62 -24.07
CA MET A 37 19.36 16.75 -24.78
C MET A 37 19.76 15.27 -24.72
N LYS A 38 21.06 14.95 -24.81
CA LYS A 38 21.53 13.57 -24.60
C LYS A 38 21.19 13.08 -23.19
N ASN A 39 21.38 13.90 -22.16
CA ASN A 39 20.97 13.56 -20.79
C ASN A 39 19.45 13.42 -20.68
N HIS A 40 18.68 14.33 -21.28
CA HIS A 40 17.22 14.27 -21.30
C HIS A 40 16.71 12.97 -21.92
N PHE A 41 17.17 12.62 -23.13
CA PHE A 41 16.79 11.37 -23.79
C PHE A 41 17.22 10.14 -22.98
N ALA A 42 18.40 10.17 -22.38
CA ALA A 42 18.85 9.09 -21.51
C ALA A 42 17.95 8.92 -20.27
N ASN A 43 17.56 10.03 -19.64
CA ASN A 43 16.68 10.06 -18.47
C ASN A 43 15.24 9.61 -18.76
N HIS A 44 14.78 9.72 -20.02
CA HIS A 44 13.43 9.31 -20.44
C HIS A 44 13.43 7.98 -21.19
N GLY A 45 14.59 7.34 -21.39
CA GLY A 45 14.70 6.05 -22.03
C GLY A 45 14.61 6.08 -23.56
N ASP A 46 14.75 7.26 -24.16
CA ASP A 46 14.66 7.47 -25.60
C ASP A 46 15.99 7.14 -26.29
N LEU A 47 16.20 5.83 -26.47
CA LEU A 47 17.42 5.29 -27.02
C LEU A 47 17.64 5.71 -28.49
N GLU A 48 16.58 5.85 -29.27
CA GLU A 48 16.69 6.13 -30.71
C GLU A 48 17.13 7.58 -30.94
N HIS A 49 16.51 8.55 -30.26
CA HIS A 49 16.96 9.93 -30.35
C HIS A 49 18.32 10.14 -29.69
N LEU A 50 18.65 9.40 -28.61
CA LEU A 50 19.98 9.43 -28.01
C LEU A 50 21.08 8.95 -28.97
N LYS A 51 20.87 7.82 -29.66
CA LYS A 51 21.78 7.32 -30.71
C LYS A 51 21.95 8.34 -31.81
N TRP A 52 20.84 8.87 -32.32
CA TRP A 52 20.87 9.89 -33.38
C TRP A 52 21.68 11.12 -32.95
N MET A 53 21.44 11.64 -31.75
CA MET A 53 22.19 12.76 -31.19
C MET A 53 23.67 12.44 -31.00
N HIS A 54 24.02 11.20 -30.67
CA HIS A 54 25.41 10.75 -30.57
C HIS A 54 26.11 10.69 -31.93
N GLU A 55 25.40 10.28 -32.97
CA GLU A 55 25.92 10.23 -34.34
C GLU A 55 26.00 11.61 -35.00
N ASN A 56 25.14 12.55 -34.61
CA ASN A 56 25.04 13.84 -35.31
C ASN A 56 25.64 15.01 -34.52
N CYS A 57 25.76 14.91 -33.18
CA CYS A 57 26.36 15.96 -32.36
C CYS A 57 27.71 15.57 -31.76
N SER A 58 28.65 16.53 -31.72
CA SER A 58 30.01 16.37 -31.19
C SER A 58 30.09 16.35 -29.66
N ALA A 59 28.99 16.72 -28.96
CA ALA A 59 28.90 16.69 -27.51
C ALA A 59 29.27 15.31 -26.94
N ALA A 60 30.04 15.27 -25.87
CA ALA A 60 30.42 14.02 -25.23
C ALA A 60 29.23 13.40 -24.46
N LEU A 61 29.25 12.08 -24.29
CA LEU A 61 28.38 11.42 -23.31
C LEU A 61 28.84 11.80 -21.91
N SER A 62 27.89 12.11 -21.02
CA SER A 62 28.15 12.53 -19.65
C SER A 62 27.91 11.39 -18.66
N THR A 63 28.46 11.54 -17.44
CA THR A 63 28.09 10.64 -16.33
C THR A 63 26.62 10.78 -15.95
N GLU A 64 26.06 11.99 -16.06
CA GLU A 64 24.67 12.30 -15.73
C GLU A 64 23.68 11.53 -16.61
N GLY A 65 23.98 11.37 -17.90
CA GLY A 65 23.13 10.56 -18.79
C GLY A 65 23.09 9.08 -18.39
N MET A 66 24.22 8.51 -17.97
CA MET A 66 24.28 7.12 -17.50
C MET A 66 23.64 6.96 -16.11
N ASP A 67 23.93 7.88 -15.19
CA ASP A 67 23.39 7.88 -13.83
C ASP A 67 21.87 8.06 -13.83
N GLY A 68 21.35 8.97 -14.66
CA GLY A 68 19.92 9.23 -14.77
C GLY A 68 19.16 8.15 -15.56
N ALA A 69 19.74 7.59 -16.62
CA ALA A 69 19.17 6.40 -17.28
C ALA A 69 19.07 5.21 -16.30
N ALA A 70 20.08 5.02 -15.45
CA ALA A 70 20.05 3.99 -14.42
C ALA A 70 19.00 4.28 -13.33
N THR A 71 18.95 5.53 -12.86
CA THR A 71 17.97 6.00 -11.87
C THR A 71 16.54 5.79 -12.33
N ASN A 72 16.25 5.98 -13.62
CA ASN A 72 14.90 5.79 -14.19
C ASN A 72 14.67 4.39 -14.80
N GLY A 73 15.61 3.46 -14.62
CA GLY A 73 15.40 2.05 -14.96
C GLY A 73 15.55 1.70 -16.44
N HIS A 74 16.12 2.59 -17.25
CA HIS A 74 16.27 2.41 -18.69
C HIS A 74 17.47 1.52 -19.04
N LEU A 75 17.34 0.22 -18.77
CA LEU A 75 18.42 -0.76 -18.96
C LEU A 75 19.00 -0.78 -20.38
N SER A 76 18.18 -0.60 -21.41
CA SER A 76 18.62 -0.55 -22.81
C SER A 76 19.53 0.65 -23.08
N VAL A 77 19.21 1.81 -22.50
CA VAL A 77 20.03 3.01 -22.57
C VAL A 77 21.33 2.83 -21.79
N VAL A 78 21.26 2.28 -20.57
CA VAL A 78 22.44 1.96 -19.74
C VAL A 78 23.41 1.04 -20.48
N GLN A 79 22.90 -0.03 -21.09
CA GLN A 79 23.69 -0.96 -21.91
C GLN A 79 24.34 -0.27 -23.09
N TRP A 80 23.57 0.53 -23.82
CA TRP A 80 24.09 1.24 -24.98
C TRP A 80 25.14 2.29 -24.60
N LEU A 81 24.91 3.09 -23.55
CA LEU A 81 25.86 4.10 -23.07
C LEU A 81 27.19 3.48 -22.65
N HIS A 82 27.17 2.27 -22.08
CA HIS A 82 28.37 1.52 -21.74
C HIS A 82 29.17 1.07 -22.97
N GLU A 83 28.48 0.59 -24.00
CA GLU A 83 29.06 0.08 -25.25
C GLU A 83 29.38 1.18 -26.27
N ALA A 84 28.85 2.40 -26.06
CA ALA A 84 28.94 3.49 -27.01
C ALA A 84 30.41 3.80 -27.39
N PRO A 85 30.72 3.96 -28.69
CA PRO A 85 32.06 4.29 -29.13
C PRO A 85 32.49 5.66 -28.60
N SER A 86 33.67 5.74 -27.97
CA SER A 86 34.28 7.03 -27.65
C SER A 86 34.57 7.78 -28.96
N ARG A 87 33.95 8.95 -29.15
CA ARG A 87 34.36 9.91 -30.17
C ARG A 87 35.70 10.52 -29.78
N GLY A 88 36.77 9.75 -29.97
CA GLY A 88 38.13 10.27 -29.93
C GLY A 88 38.26 11.35 -31.00
N ARG A 89 38.86 12.48 -30.64
CA ARG A 89 39.31 13.50 -31.60
C ARG A 89 40.18 12.78 -32.64
N MET A 90 39.68 12.52 -33.85
CA MET A 90 40.49 11.92 -34.91
C MET A 90 41.61 12.91 -35.25
N SER A 91 42.81 12.68 -34.71
CA SER A 91 44.02 13.33 -35.21
C SER A 91 44.42 12.59 -36.49
N PRO A 92 44.60 13.26 -37.64
CA PRO A 92 44.93 12.59 -38.87
C PRO A 92 46.37 12.07 -38.81
N ARG A 93 46.49 10.74 -38.84
CA ARG A 93 47.66 9.94 -39.21
C ARG A 93 48.88 10.01 -38.27
N SER A 94 49.13 8.90 -37.59
CA SER A 94 50.50 8.39 -37.53
C SER A 94 50.48 6.91 -37.89
N SER A 95 51.05 6.61 -39.04
CA SER A 95 51.20 5.29 -39.61
C SER A 95 52.31 4.54 -38.90
N THR A 96 51.96 3.63 -37.98
CA THR A 96 52.71 2.38 -37.76
C THR A 96 51.82 1.37 -37.04
N SER A 97 51.82 0.16 -37.58
CA SER A 97 51.06 -1.00 -37.14
C SER A 97 51.61 -1.57 -35.83
N SER A 98 50.74 -1.77 -34.84
CA SER A 98 50.79 -2.94 -33.96
C SER A 98 49.40 -3.19 -33.39
N PHE A 99 48.82 -4.29 -33.85
CA PHE A 99 47.56 -4.86 -33.36
C PHE A 99 47.73 -5.38 -31.94
N THR A 100 47.58 -4.51 -30.95
CA THR A 100 47.11 -4.92 -29.62
C THR A 100 45.74 -4.31 -29.44
N ASN A 101 44.72 -5.12 -29.73
CA ASN A 101 43.33 -4.78 -29.50
C ASN A 101 43.07 -4.79 -27.98
N VAL A 102 43.54 -3.75 -27.29
CA VAL A 102 43.08 -3.45 -25.93
C VAL A 102 41.77 -2.70 -26.11
N MET A 103 40.69 -3.46 -26.28
CA MET A 103 39.32 -2.94 -26.20
C MET A 103 39.01 -2.56 -24.75
N GLN A 104 39.52 -1.41 -24.31
CA GLN A 104 39.13 -0.80 -23.04
C GLN A 104 39.24 0.72 -23.15
N SER A 105 38.26 1.30 -23.82
CA SER A 105 37.87 2.69 -23.59
C SER A 105 36.34 2.71 -23.57
N THR A 106 35.76 2.24 -22.46
CA THR A 106 34.31 2.29 -22.22
C THR A 106 33.89 3.76 -22.14
N SER A 107 33.09 4.23 -23.11
CA SER A 107 32.73 5.65 -23.20
C SER A 107 31.65 6.09 -22.20
N GLY A 108 30.94 5.15 -21.57
CA GLY A 108 29.99 5.44 -20.50
C GLY A 108 30.68 5.46 -19.15
N LYS A 109 31.04 6.65 -18.65
CA LYS A 109 31.37 6.83 -17.23
C LYS A 109 30.06 6.90 -16.44
N CYS A 110 30.01 6.32 -15.26
CA CYS A 110 28.96 6.54 -14.27
C CYS A 110 29.59 6.85 -12.91
N THR A 111 28.76 7.23 -11.96
CA THR A 111 29.15 7.34 -10.56
C THR A 111 28.39 6.30 -9.72
N THR A 112 28.65 6.27 -8.41
CA THR A 112 27.84 5.47 -7.48
C THR A 112 26.36 5.85 -7.52
N ALA A 113 26.02 7.07 -7.98
CA ALA A 113 24.65 7.53 -8.13
C ALA A 113 23.84 6.67 -9.11
N ALA A 114 24.46 6.04 -10.12
CA ALA A 114 23.76 5.12 -11.02
C ALA A 114 23.14 3.94 -10.26
N MET A 115 23.91 3.30 -9.38
CA MET A 115 23.43 2.14 -8.62
C MET A 115 22.56 2.57 -7.44
N ASP A 116 22.91 3.66 -6.75
CA ASP A 116 22.11 4.22 -5.66
C ASP A 116 20.71 4.65 -6.16
N GLY A 117 20.64 5.35 -7.28
CA GLY A 117 19.38 5.80 -7.89
C GLY A 117 18.55 4.64 -8.45
N ALA A 118 19.19 3.67 -9.12
CA ALA A 118 18.51 2.45 -9.56
C ALA A 118 17.93 1.67 -8.38
N ALA A 119 18.64 1.64 -7.24
CA ALA A 119 18.17 0.98 -6.03
C ALA A 119 17.01 1.74 -5.36
N MET A 120 17.13 3.07 -5.25
CA MET A 120 16.10 3.96 -4.74
C MET A 120 14.75 3.77 -5.44
N ASN A 121 14.76 3.58 -6.77
CA ASN A 121 13.55 3.41 -7.59
C ASN A 121 13.19 1.94 -7.88
N GLY A 122 13.88 0.98 -7.25
CA GLY A 122 13.50 -0.43 -7.32
C GLY A 122 13.88 -1.15 -8.61
N HIS A 123 14.76 -0.60 -9.43
CA HIS A 123 15.19 -1.14 -10.72
C HIS A 123 16.24 -2.25 -10.57
N LEU A 124 15.82 -3.39 -10.00
CA LEU A 124 16.70 -4.53 -9.70
C LEU A 124 17.48 -5.07 -10.91
N ASN A 125 16.90 -5.03 -12.10
CA ASN A 125 17.56 -5.43 -13.35
C ASN A 125 18.75 -4.53 -13.69
N VAL A 126 18.61 -3.22 -13.48
CA VAL A 126 19.69 -2.24 -13.66
C VAL A 126 20.75 -2.43 -12.58
N VAL A 127 20.36 -2.57 -11.31
CA VAL A 127 21.31 -2.84 -10.20
C VAL A 127 22.17 -4.08 -10.48
N LYS A 128 21.55 -5.20 -10.89
CA LYS A 128 22.26 -6.43 -11.28
C LYS A 128 23.22 -6.20 -12.44
N TRP A 129 22.78 -5.46 -13.45
CA TRP A 129 23.59 -5.18 -14.63
C TRP A 129 24.80 -4.30 -14.28
N LEU A 130 24.58 -3.23 -13.51
CA LEU A 130 25.65 -2.35 -13.04
C LEU A 130 26.66 -3.15 -12.21
N HIS A 131 26.21 -3.95 -11.24
CA HIS A 131 27.12 -4.78 -10.44
C HIS A 131 27.98 -5.75 -11.27
N LYS A 132 27.43 -6.29 -12.35
CA LYS A 132 28.14 -7.27 -13.18
C LYS A 132 29.15 -6.61 -14.12
N ASN A 133 28.86 -5.41 -14.62
CA ASN A 133 29.61 -4.80 -15.73
C ASN A 133 30.38 -3.54 -15.33
N ARG A 134 30.19 -3.03 -14.10
CA ARG A 134 30.77 -1.78 -13.60
C ARG A 134 31.49 -2.00 -12.28
N GLU A 135 32.49 -1.16 -12.00
CA GLU A 135 33.35 -1.26 -10.81
C GLU A 135 33.10 -0.13 -9.81
N GLU A 136 32.38 0.94 -10.19
CA GLU A 136 32.11 2.10 -9.34
C GLU A 136 31.34 1.74 -8.07
N GLY A 137 30.48 0.72 -8.12
CA GLY A 137 29.74 0.22 -6.96
C GLY A 137 28.54 1.09 -6.57
N CYS A 138 28.13 0.99 -5.31
CA CYS A 138 27.11 1.83 -4.68
C CYS A 138 27.63 2.40 -3.35
N THR A 139 26.81 3.23 -2.69
CA THR A 139 27.04 3.67 -1.30
C THR A 139 26.04 3.00 -0.37
N THR A 140 26.08 3.33 0.93
CA THR A 140 25.04 2.92 1.89
C THR A 140 23.65 3.42 1.48
N SER A 141 23.59 4.50 0.69
CA SER A 141 22.34 5.08 0.16
C SER A 141 21.54 4.07 -0.66
N ALA A 142 22.18 3.11 -1.34
CA ALA A 142 21.46 2.11 -2.12
C ALA A 142 20.50 1.27 -1.27
N ILE A 143 20.96 0.76 -0.12
CA ILE A 143 20.07 0.00 0.78
C ILE A 143 19.15 0.94 1.55
N ASP A 144 19.66 2.09 2.04
CA ASP A 144 18.87 3.05 2.81
C ASP A 144 17.63 3.53 2.03
N LEU A 145 17.83 3.94 0.77
CA LEU A 145 16.76 4.45 -0.09
C LEU A 145 15.86 3.33 -0.64
N ALA A 146 16.43 2.17 -0.99
CA ALA A 146 15.61 1.01 -1.39
C ALA A 146 14.70 0.56 -0.24
N ALA A 147 15.20 0.59 1.00
CA ALA A 147 14.41 0.26 2.19
C ALA A 147 13.34 1.32 2.48
N GLN A 148 13.70 2.60 2.37
CA GLN A 148 12.76 3.72 2.52
C GLN A 148 11.59 3.62 1.54
N ASN A 149 11.83 3.17 0.30
CA ASN A 149 10.80 3.01 -0.74
C ASN A 149 10.19 1.60 -0.81
N GLY A 150 10.53 0.70 0.12
CA GLY A 150 9.90 -0.62 0.24
C GLY A 150 10.33 -1.63 -0.83
N HIS A 151 11.42 -1.38 -1.55
CA HIS A 151 11.97 -2.27 -2.57
C HIS A 151 12.74 -3.44 -1.96
N PHE A 152 12.02 -4.31 -1.26
CA PHE A 152 12.59 -5.44 -0.51
C PHE A 152 13.46 -6.36 -1.37
N ASN A 153 13.08 -6.60 -2.63
CA ASN A 153 13.86 -7.39 -3.58
C ASN A 153 15.24 -6.78 -3.87
N VAL A 154 15.35 -5.45 -3.93
CA VAL A 154 16.62 -4.74 -4.08
C VAL A 154 17.43 -4.79 -2.80
N VAL A 155 16.80 -4.54 -1.64
CA VAL A 155 17.46 -4.64 -0.32
C VAL A 155 18.08 -6.03 -0.12
N LEU A 156 17.30 -7.08 -0.34
CA LEU A 156 17.74 -8.47 -0.23
C LEU A 156 18.90 -8.77 -1.18
N TRP A 157 18.77 -8.33 -2.44
CA TRP A 157 19.79 -8.57 -3.45
C TRP A 157 21.10 -7.87 -3.12
N LEU A 158 21.04 -6.59 -2.73
CA LEU A 158 22.21 -5.80 -2.36
C LEU A 158 22.90 -6.41 -1.14
N HIS A 159 22.15 -6.76 -0.09
CA HIS A 159 22.72 -7.43 1.09
C HIS A 159 23.46 -8.74 0.76
N CYS A 160 22.96 -9.54 -0.18
CA CYS A 160 23.59 -10.81 -0.55
C CYS A 160 24.80 -10.65 -1.51
N ASN A 161 24.94 -9.50 -2.18
CA ASN A 161 25.91 -9.34 -3.28
C ASN A 161 26.90 -8.18 -3.10
N ARG A 162 26.67 -7.27 -2.14
CA ARG A 162 27.44 -6.06 -1.87
C ARG A 162 27.80 -5.96 -0.38
N ASP A 163 28.91 -5.30 -0.07
CA ASP A 163 29.47 -5.25 1.28
C ASP A 163 29.36 -3.83 1.92
N GLU A 164 28.92 -2.82 1.15
CA GLU A 164 28.83 -1.42 1.58
C GLU A 164 27.90 -1.19 2.76
N GLY A 165 26.88 -2.03 2.89
CA GLY A 165 25.96 -2.01 4.01
C GLY A 165 24.86 -0.96 3.94
N CYS A 166 24.34 -0.59 5.11
CA CYS A 166 23.30 0.42 5.27
C CYS A 166 23.59 1.28 6.50
N THR A 167 22.72 2.24 6.80
CA THR A 167 22.74 3.02 8.04
C THR A 167 21.41 2.87 8.79
N SER A 168 21.26 3.56 9.92
CA SER A 168 19.96 3.60 10.62
C SER A 168 18.84 4.19 9.76
N ALA A 169 19.18 4.95 8.71
CA ALA A 169 18.22 5.51 7.76
C ALA A 169 17.41 4.44 7.02
N ALA A 170 17.95 3.22 6.85
CA ALA A 170 17.22 2.12 6.24
C ALA A 170 15.97 1.72 7.06
N ILE A 171 16.14 1.47 8.36
CA ILE A 171 15.01 1.12 9.24
C ILE A 171 14.14 2.34 9.49
N ASP A 172 14.73 3.51 9.73
CA ASP A 172 13.97 4.75 9.95
C ASP A 172 13.07 5.09 8.75
N GLY A 173 13.61 5.00 7.53
CA GLY A 173 12.87 5.23 6.29
C GLY A 173 11.80 4.17 6.04
N ALA A 174 12.13 2.89 6.19
CA ALA A 174 11.16 1.80 6.01
C ALA A 174 10.00 1.90 7.03
N ALA A 175 10.31 2.25 8.28
CA ALA A 175 9.30 2.46 9.31
C ALA A 175 8.43 3.69 9.01
N SER A 176 9.05 4.79 8.58
CA SER A 176 8.37 6.02 8.18
C SER A 176 7.42 5.83 7.00
N ASN A 177 7.51 4.75 6.23
CA ASN A 177 6.64 4.43 5.10
C ASN A 177 5.84 3.13 5.28
N GLY A 178 5.85 2.54 6.48
CA GLY A 178 4.96 1.42 6.82
C GLY A 178 5.45 0.06 6.31
N PHE A 179 6.69 -0.05 5.86
CA PHE A 179 7.25 -1.28 5.28
C PHE A 179 7.73 -2.26 6.35
N LEU A 180 6.79 -2.84 7.11
CA LEU A 180 7.07 -3.77 8.21
C LEU A 180 7.94 -4.96 7.80
N LEU A 181 7.74 -5.51 6.59
CA LEU A 181 8.58 -6.60 6.08
C LEU A 181 10.05 -6.20 5.98
N VAL A 182 10.32 -4.99 5.47
CA VAL A 182 11.69 -4.47 5.34
C VAL A 182 12.28 -4.18 6.73
N VAL A 183 11.51 -3.56 7.63
CA VAL A 183 11.93 -3.28 9.02
C VAL A 183 12.31 -4.57 9.75
N SER A 184 11.41 -5.55 9.78
CA SER A 184 11.62 -6.82 10.48
C SER A 184 12.74 -7.66 9.87
N TRP A 185 12.95 -7.56 8.56
CA TRP A 185 14.05 -8.24 7.91
C TRP A 185 15.39 -7.56 8.18
N LEU A 186 15.47 -6.23 8.08
CA LEU A 186 16.69 -5.46 8.36
C LEU A 186 17.12 -5.67 9.81
N GLU A 187 16.21 -5.54 10.77
CA GLU A 187 16.49 -5.75 12.19
C GLU A 187 17.16 -7.10 12.47
N LYS A 188 16.68 -8.17 11.81
CA LYS A 188 17.29 -9.50 11.98
C LYS A 188 18.66 -9.60 11.33
N HIS A 189 18.87 -9.00 10.17
CA HIS A 189 20.06 -9.23 9.32
C HIS A 189 21.14 -8.14 9.46
N ARG A 190 20.87 -7.05 10.19
CA ARG A 190 21.71 -5.86 10.31
C ARG A 190 21.86 -5.45 11.78
N THR A 191 22.94 -4.74 12.08
CA THR A 191 23.28 -4.31 13.46
C THR A 191 23.19 -2.79 13.64
N GLU A 192 22.94 -2.06 12.56
CA GLU A 192 22.90 -0.60 12.49
C GLU A 192 21.74 0.01 13.32
N GLY A 193 20.68 -0.76 13.53
CA GLY A 193 19.53 -0.36 14.37
C GLY A 193 18.67 0.74 13.77
N CYS A 194 17.88 1.39 14.63
CA CYS A 194 17.03 2.52 14.28
C CYS A 194 17.16 3.65 15.29
N THR A 195 16.72 4.84 14.89
CA THR A 195 16.65 6.01 15.78
C THR A 195 15.23 6.22 16.29
N SER A 196 15.04 7.19 17.19
CA SER A 196 13.72 7.62 17.63
C SER A 196 12.84 8.15 16.48
N ALA A 197 13.45 8.57 15.35
CA ALA A 197 12.73 9.02 14.18
C ALA A 197 11.85 7.90 13.58
N ALA A 198 12.28 6.64 13.63
CA ALA A 198 11.47 5.50 13.17
C ALA A 198 10.11 5.45 13.89
N MET A 199 10.13 5.56 15.22
CA MET A 199 8.92 5.50 16.07
C MET A 199 8.04 6.73 15.82
N ILE A 200 8.62 7.92 15.83
CA ILE A 200 7.89 9.19 15.68
C ILE A 200 7.21 9.25 14.31
N ASN A 201 7.93 8.93 13.23
CA ASN A 201 7.38 9.02 11.88
C ASN A 201 6.36 7.91 11.58
N ALA A 202 6.59 6.68 12.06
CA ALA A 202 5.61 5.61 11.94
C ALA A 202 4.32 5.95 12.70
N ALA A 203 4.44 6.57 13.88
CA ALA A 203 3.31 7.04 14.67
C ALA A 203 2.57 8.21 14.01
N SER A 204 3.31 9.18 13.47
CA SER A 204 2.80 10.34 12.72
C SER A 204 1.97 9.95 11.50
N LYS A 205 2.31 8.84 10.83
CA LYS A 205 1.57 8.31 9.67
C LYS A 205 0.57 7.20 10.00
N GLY A 206 0.44 6.82 11.28
CA GLY A 206 -0.58 5.87 11.72
C GLY A 206 -0.23 4.39 11.47
N PHE A 207 1.04 4.04 11.24
CA PHE A 207 1.47 2.66 10.99
C PHE A 207 1.56 1.85 12.28
N LEU A 208 0.40 1.48 12.84
CA LEU A 208 0.28 0.77 14.12
C LEU A 208 1.14 -0.49 14.21
N GLU A 209 1.14 -1.34 13.18
CA GLU A 209 1.89 -2.60 13.21
C GLU A 209 3.41 -2.38 13.19
N VAL A 210 3.89 -1.32 12.53
CA VAL A 210 5.29 -0.90 12.62
C VAL A 210 5.59 -0.37 14.02
N VAL A 211 4.75 0.51 14.57
CA VAL A 211 4.91 1.05 15.93
C VAL A 211 4.98 -0.06 16.97
N LYS A 212 4.09 -1.05 16.90
CA LYS A 212 4.12 -2.25 17.75
C LYS A 212 5.45 -2.96 17.62
N TYR A 213 5.87 -3.28 16.40
CA TYR A 213 7.13 -3.98 16.14
C TYR A 213 8.35 -3.22 16.68
N LEU A 214 8.43 -1.90 16.43
CA LEU A 214 9.52 -1.06 16.94
C LEU A 214 9.55 -1.07 18.48
N HIS A 215 8.39 -1.02 19.13
CA HIS A 215 8.30 -1.02 20.58
C HIS A 215 8.70 -2.36 21.19
N THR A 216 8.13 -3.46 20.69
CA THR A 216 8.29 -4.79 21.29
C THR A 216 9.59 -5.49 20.92
N ASN A 217 10.05 -5.31 19.68
CA ASN A 217 11.18 -6.08 19.15
C ASN A 217 12.49 -5.29 19.15
N LEU A 218 12.42 -3.97 18.95
CA LEU A 218 13.58 -3.09 18.95
C LEU A 218 13.76 -2.31 20.26
N ASN A 219 12.92 -2.58 21.27
CA ASN A 219 12.92 -1.90 22.57
C ASN A 219 12.90 -0.36 22.46
N GLN A 220 12.31 0.16 21.38
CA GLN A 220 12.17 1.61 21.23
C GLN A 220 11.15 2.13 22.23
N GLN A 221 11.54 3.17 22.95
CA GLN A 221 10.66 3.76 23.96
C GLN A 221 9.46 4.44 23.30
N ALA A 222 8.28 4.22 23.87
CA ALA A 222 7.15 5.09 23.61
C ALA A 222 7.52 6.47 24.16
N THR A 223 7.62 7.47 23.28
CA THR A 223 7.97 8.84 23.65
C THR A 223 6.77 9.75 23.54
N ASN A 224 6.72 10.80 24.35
CA ASN A 224 5.73 11.86 24.22
C ASN A 224 5.71 12.45 22.81
N ALA A 225 6.87 12.59 22.16
CA ALA A 225 6.95 13.04 20.77
C ALA A 225 6.17 12.14 19.80
N ALA A 226 6.25 10.81 19.95
CA ALA A 226 5.50 9.87 19.11
C ALA A 226 3.99 9.93 19.38
N ILE A 227 3.58 10.08 20.65
CA ILE A 227 2.17 10.26 21.02
C ILE A 227 1.63 11.58 20.44
N THR A 228 2.34 12.68 20.64
CA THR A 228 1.98 14.00 20.09
C THR A 228 1.88 13.94 18.56
N ALA A 229 2.83 13.30 17.87
CA ALA A 229 2.78 13.17 16.42
C ALA A 229 1.58 12.35 15.93
N ALA A 230 1.26 11.21 16.58
CA ALA A 230 0.08 10.43 16.26
C ALA A 230 -1.22 11.19 16.57
N ALA A 231 -1.26 11.93 17.67
CA ALA A 231 -2.41 12.72 18.08
C ALA A 231 -2.67 13.90 17.13
N SER A 232 -1.61 14.59 16.71
CA SER A 232 -1.65 15.71 15.77
C SER A 232 -2.16 15.30 14.38
N ASN A 233 -2.03 14.02 14.00
CA ASN A 233 -2.54 13.47 12.74
C ASN A 233 -3.79 12.56 12.91
N GLY A 234 -4.38 12.52 14.10
CA GLY A 234 -5.65 11.84 14.33
C GLY A 234 -5.58 10.31 14.40
N HIS A 235 -4.39 9.73 14.61
CA HIS A 235 -4.19 8.27 14.64
C HIS A 235 -4.53 7.67 16.00
N LEU A 236 -5.82 7.62 16.33
CA LEU A 236 -6.34 7.14 17.62
C LEU A 236 -5.83 5.74 18.01
N SER A 237 -5.72 4.81 17.06
CA SER A 237 -5.25 3.45 17.33
C SER A 237 -3.79 3.42 17.79
N VAL A 238 -2.94 4.28 17.22
CA VAL A 238 -1.55 4.46 17.63
C VAL A 238 -1.48 5.18 18.97
N VAL A 239 -2.27 6.23 19.17
CA VAL A 239 -2.33 6.95 20.45
C VAL A 239 -2.71 6.00 21.59
N LYS A 240 -3.75 5.17 21.41
CA LYS A 240 -4.14 4.16 22.40
C LYS A 240 -2.98 3.22 22.76
N TYR A 241 -2.36 2.64 21.74
CA TYR A 241 -1.25 1.70 21.95
C TYR A 241 -0.06 2.36 22.66
N LEU A 242 0.36 3.55 22.20
CA LEU A 242 1.49 4.25 22.81
C LEU A 242 1.16 4.72 24.22
N HIS A 243 -0.06 5.21 24.47
CA HIS A 243 -0.52 5.62 25.80
C HIS A 243 -0.50 4.45 26.79
N ASP A 244 -1.00 3.28 26.39
CA ASP A 244 -1.04 2.09 27.26
C ASP A 244 0.35 1.54 27.60
N ASN A 245 1.36 1.85 26.77
CA ASN A 245 2.74 1.38 26.92
C ASN A 245 3.72 2.50 27.31
N HIS A 246 3.24 3.70 27.62
CA HIS A 246 4.07 4.82 28.07
C HIS A 246 3.96 4.98 29.59
N SER A 247 5.11 5.02 30.26
CA SER A 247 5.18 5.14 31.72
C SER A 247 4.99 6.57 32.23
N GLU A 248 5.26 7.56 31.38
CA GLU A 248 5.13 8.99 31.72
C GLU A 248 3.77 9.55 31.25
N HIS A 249 3.34 10.65 31.87
CA HIS A 249 2.04 11.26 31.56
C HIS A 249 2.02 11.83 30.14
N CYS A 250 0.86 11.75 29.47
CA CYS A 250 0.70 12.39 28.16
C CYS A 250 0.86 13.90 28.28
N THR A 251 1.52 14.51 27.30
CA THR A 251 1.73 15.95 27.29
C THR A 251 0.45 16.69 26.96
N ALA A 252 0.22 17.83 27.63
CA ALA A 252 -0.81 18.79 27.25
C ALA A 252 -0.72 19.19 25.76
N ASP A 253 0.50 19.15 25.20
CA ASP A 253 0.78 19.38 23.78
C ASP A 253 0.06 18.38 22.85
N ALA A 254 -0.03 17.10 23.22
CA ALA A 254 -0.73 16.11 22.39
C ALA A 254 -2.23 16.42 22.25
N ILE A 255 -2.86 16.87 23.34
CA ILE A 255 -4.28 17.28 23.38
C ILE A 255 -4.46 18.58 22.59
N ALA A 256 -3.60 19.57 22.82
CA ALA A 256 -3.66 20.85 22.13
C ALA A 256 -3.53 20.68 20.61
N GLN A 257 -2.58 19.86 20.14
CA GLN A 257 -2.37 19.61 18.71
C GLN A 257 -3.52 18.81 18.09
N ALA A 258 -4.02 17.77 18.76
CA ALA A 258 -5.20 17.04 18.29
C ALA A 258 -6.44 17.97 18.17
N ASN A 259 -6.62 18.90 19.13
CA ASN A 259 -7.71 19.87 19.10
C ASN A 259 -7.56 20.90 17.97
N VAL A 260 -6.36 21.44 17.76
CA VAL A 260 -6.08 22.39 16.66
C VAL A 260 -6.35 21.77 15.30
N ASN A 261 -6.04 20.47 15.13
CA ASN A 261 -6.25 19.75 13.86
C ASN A 261 -7.63 19.07 13.75
N GLY A 262 -8.54 19.27 14.73
CA GLY A 262 -9.92 18.78 14.68
C GLY A 262 -10.07 17.27 14.88
N HIS A 263 -9.20 16.65 15.68
CA HIS A 263 -9.21 15.21 15.97
C HIS A 263 -9.95 14.89 17.27
N ASP A 264 -11.27 15.15 17.29
CA ASP A 264 -12.13 15.05 18.48
C ASP A 264 -12.03 13.69 19.19
N ALA A 265 -11.99 12.58 18.45
CA ALA A 265 -11.91 11.24 19.04
C ALA A 265 -10.59 10.99 19.80
N VAL A 266 -9.50 11.64 19.38
CA VAL A 266 -8.21 11.61 20.09
C VAL A 266 -8.27 12.49 21.32
N VAL A 267 -8.84 13.68 21.20
CA VAL A 267 -9.03 14.62 22.32
C VAL A 267 -9.88 13.99 23.42
N GLU A 268 -11.03 13.40 23.06
CA GLU A 268 -11.92 12.71 24.00
C GLU A 268 -11.20 11.57 24.74
N PHE A 269 -10.44 10.75 24.00
CA PHE A 269 -9.65 9.66 24.58
C PHE A 269 -8.61 10.19 25.58
N LEU A 270 -7.79 11.18 25.18
CA LEU A 270 -6.73 11.73 26.03
C LEU A 270 -7.30 12.45 27.26
N LEU A 271 -8.38 13.23 27.11
CA LEU A 271 -9.04 13.92 28.23
C LEU A 271 -9.66 12.94 29.23
N LYS A 272 -10.24 11.84 28.76
CA LYS A 272 -10.80 10.80 29.64
C LYS A 272 -9.73 10.14 30.50
N HIS A 273 -8.56 9.88 29.94
CA HIS A 273 -7.46 9.22 30.65
C HIS A 273 -6.66 10.19 31.55
N GLU A 274 -6.55 11.47 31.20
CA GLU A 274 -6.03 12.54 32.08
C GLU A 274 -6.99 12.85 33.24
N GLY A 275 -8.28 13.02 32.96
CA GLY A 275 -9.32 13.31 33.95
C GLY A 275 -9.54 12.17 34.94
N GLY A 276 -9.41 10.92 34.48
CA GLY A 276 -9.46 9.73 35.34
C GLY A 276 -8.28 9.63 36.31
N ARG A 277 -7.09 10.15 35.96
CA ARG A 277 -5.92 10.12 36.85
C ARG A 277 -5.92 11.31 37.84
N ARG A 278 -6.34 12.53 37.44
CA ARG A 278 -6.57 13.64 38.39
C ARG A 278 -7.58 13.27 39.48
N ALA A 279 -8.69 12.64 39.10
CA ALA A 279 -9.70 12.18 40.06
C ALA A 279 -9.15 11.11 41.03
N TYR A 280 -8.29 10.20 40.57
CA TYR A 280 -7.67 9.18 41.41
C TYR A 280 -6.56 9.74 42.34
N GLU A 281 -5.85 10.79 41.90
CA GLU A 281 -4.77 11.43 42.65
C GLU A 281 -5.29 12.41 43.72
N GLU A 282 -6.41 13.10 43.43
CA GLU A 282 -7.19 13.88 44.40
C GLU A 282 -7.83 12.99 45.47
N ASP A 283 -8.42 11.85 45.08
CA ASP A 283 -9.01 10.87 46.02
C ASP A 283 -7.94 10.18 46.89
N ARG A 284 -6.72 9.96 46.36
CA ARG A 284 -5.57 9.44 47.13
C ARG A 284 -5.00 10.47 48.12
N LEU A 285 -5.17 11.77 47.86
CA LEU A 285 -4.78 12.87 48.76
C LEU A 285 -5.82 13.17 49.84
N MET A 286 -7.08 12.73 49.67
CA MET A 286 -8.13 12.86 50.69
C MET A 286 -8.06 11.79 51.81
N VAL A 287 -7.19 10.78 51.74
CA VAL A 287 -7.07 9.73 52.79
C VAL A 287 -6.09 10.10 53.92
N ARG A 288 -5.58 11.34 53.98
CA ARG A 288 -4.89 11.86 55.17
C ARG A 288 -5.25 13.32 55.44
N GLY A 289 -6.26 13.52 56.27
CA GLY A 289 -6.61 14.82 56.84
C GLY A 289 -8.04 14.90 57.34
N ASP A 290 -8.26 14.30 58.50
CA ASP A 290 -9.12 14.73 59.62
C ASP A 290 -10.53 15.29 59.33
N ASP A 291 -11.52 14.49 59.75
CA ASP A 291 -12.69 14.84 60.58
C ASP A 291 -13.38 16.19 60.35
N GLU A 292 -14.60 16.15 59.79
CA GLU A 292 -15.76 16.82 60.40
C GLU A 292 -17.10 16.24 59.89
N GLU A 293 -17.98 15.89 60.86
CA GLU A 293 -19.30 15.29 60.72
C GLU A 293 -20.36 16.26 60.16
N ILE A 294 -21.32 15.78 59.34
CA ILE A 294 -22.72 16.30 59.30
C ILE A 294 -23.72 15.14 59.02
N PRO A 295 -24.92 15.10 59.66
CA PRO A 295 -25.72 13.88 59.86
C PRO A 295 -26.88 13.65 58.88
N ILE A 296 -27.39 12.42 58.98
CA ILE A 296 -28.51 11.74 58.28
C ILE A 296 -29.88 12.28 58.77
N LEU A 297 -30.87 12.44 57.87
CA LEU A 297 -32.29 12.18 58.17
C LEU A 297 -33.07 11.76 56.90
N GLU A 298 -33.84 10.68 57.06
CA GLU A 298 -34.73 10.00 56.11
C GLU A 298 -36.08 10.72 55.94
N ALA A 299 -36.81 10.46 54.83
CA ALA A 299 -38.07 9.70 54.81
C ALA A 299 -38.88 9.84 53.48
N SER A 300 -39.14 8.70 52.81
CA SER A 300 -40.37 8.16 52.18
C SER A 300 -41.40 9.08 51.48
N ALA A 301 -42.21 8.70 50.47
CA ALA A 301 -42.49 7.49 49.68
C ALA A 301 -43.58 7.85 48.63
N HIS A 302 -43.63 7.15 47.48
CA HIS A 302 -44.85 6.51 46.93
C HIS A 302 -44.59 5.87 45.55
N ASP A 303 -45.21 4.70 45.38
CA ASP A 303 -45.41 3.84 44.21
C ASP A 303 -46.86 3.27 44.37
N PRO A 304 -47.52 2.55 43.43
CA PRO A 304 -47.10 2.10 42.09
C PRO A 304 -48.19 2.07 40.97
N ASP A 305 -47.78 1.67 39.74
CA ASP A 305 -48.45 0.79 38.73
C ASP A 305 -49.84 1.12 38.11
N GLU A 306 -50.27 0.73 36.91
CA GLU A 306 -49.73 0.20 35.63
C GLU A 306 -50.94 0.12 34.62
N TYR A 307 -50.64 0.08 33.30
CA TYR A 307 -51.42 -0.44 32.14
C TYR A 307 -52.62 0.26 31.41
N ALA A 308 -52.45 0.20 30.08
CA ALA A 308 -53.25 0.55 28.89
C ALA A 308 -54.69 -0.03 28.74
N ASN A 309 -55.57 0.61 27.94
CA ASN A 309 -55.76 0.33 26.49
C ASN A 309 -57.14 0.76 25.88
N GLN A 310 -57.08 1.32 24.65
CA GLN A 310 -57.96 1.31 23.45
C GLN A 310 -59.49 1.61 23.39
N ASN A 311 -59.79 2.66 22.59
CA ASN A 311 -60.61 2.77 21.36
C ASN A 311 -62.11 2.35 21.24
N SER A 312 -62.87 3.32 20.71
CA SER A 312 -63.77 3.27 19.53
C SER A 312 -65.27 3.55 19.73
N LEU A 313 -65.77 4.40 18.83
CA LEU A 313 -67.14 4.84 18.57
C LEU A 313 -68.11 3.71 18.19
N ASN A 314 -69.39 3.80 18.60
CA ASN A 314 -70.47 4.31 17.73
C ASN A 314 -71.88 4.18 18.36
N THR A 315 -72.78 5.09 17.96
CA THR A 315 -74.15 4.88 17.42
C THR A 315 -75.20 5.88 17.94
N LYS A 316 -75.97 6.45 17.01
CA LYS A 316 -77.36 6.88 17.23
C LYS A 316 -78.23 6.53 16.04
N LEU A 317 -79.32 5.83 16.37
CA LEU A 317 -80.46 5.44 15.55
C LEU A 317 -81.25 6.63 14.99
N LYS A 318 -82.03 6.38 13.91
CA LYS A 318 -83.53 6.33 13.89
C LYS A 318 -84.04 6.36 12.44
N SER A 319 -84.80 5.33 12.00
CA SER A 319 -86.29 5.28 11.82
C SER A 319 -86.82 6.28 10.76
N ARG A 320 -87.78 6.01 9.86
CA ARG A 320 -88.87 5.03 9.71
C ARG A 320 -89.58 5.36 8.36
N GLU A 321 -90.53 4.51 7.94
CA GLU A 321 -91.66 4.74 7.00
C GLU A 321 -91.61 3.99 5.65
N ALA A 322 -92.66 3.20 5.41
CA ALA A 322 -92.92 2.35 4.26
C ALA A 322 -94.03 2.96 3.40
N THR A 323 -93.99 2.75 2.07
CA THR A 323 -95.13 2.38 1.21
C THR A 323 -94.76 2.46 -0.29
N ALA A 324 -95.35 1.55 -1.07
CA ALA A 324 -95.36 1.48 -2.55
C ALA A 324 -94.06 1.07 -3.27
N ASP A 325 -93.01 0.76 -2.52
CA ASP A 325 -91.76 0.15 -3.01
C ASP A 325 -91.70 -1.35 -2.68
N ASP A 326 -92.60 -1.86 -1.84
CA ASP A 326 -92.48 -3.17 -1.18
C ASP A 326 -92.22 -4.36 -2.11
N GLY A 327 -92.68 -4.33 -3.37
CA GLY A 327 -92.39 -5.37 -4.37
C GLY A 327 -90.97 -5.27 -4.95
N ALA A 328 -90.53 -4.08 -5.33
CA ALA A 328 -89.19 -3.82 -5.83
C ALA A 328 -88.15 -3.85 -4.70
N GLU A 329 -88.53 -3.40 -3.51
CA GLU A 329 -87.76 -3.49 -2.27
C GLU A 329 -87.65 -4.95 -1.78
N LEU A 330 -88.72 -5.75 -1.84
CA LEU A 330 -88.62 -7.19 -1.54
C LEU A 330 -87.80 -7.93 -2.59
N GLU A 331 -87.94 -7.62 -3.88
CA GLU A 331 -87.12 -8.21 -4.93
C GLU A 331 -85.65 -7.79 -4.81
N ALA A 332 -85.36 -6.53 -4.46
CA ALA A 332 -84.03 -6.05 -4.15
C ALA A 332 -83.46 -6.72 -2.88
N ARG A 333 -84.27 -6.93 -1.83
CA ARG A 333 -83.85 -7.63 -0.62
C ARG A 333 -83.59 -9.11 -0.87
N LEU A 334 -84.42 -9.79 -1.68
CA LEU A 334 -84.19 -11.17 -2.09
C LEU A 334 -82.94 -11.30 -2.97
N ARG A 335 -82.71 -10.37 -3.91
CA ARG A 335 -81.46 -10.31 -4.69
C ARG A 335 -80.24 -10.07 -3.81
N VAL A 336 -80.32 -9.16 -2.84
CA VAL A 336 -79.23 -8.93 -1.86
C VAL A 336 -79.01 -10.15 -0.97
N GLU A 337 -80.06 -10.85 -0.55
CA GLU A 337 -79.95 -12.07 0.26
C GLU A 337 -79.39 -13.25 -0.56
N GLU A 338 -79.77 -13.37 -1.82
CA GLU A 338 -79.25 -14.37 -2.76
C GLU A 338 -77.79 -14.07 -3.12
N GLU A 339 -77.44 -12.81 -3.41
CA GLU A 339 -76.06 -12.36 -3.57
C GLU A 339 -75.24 -12.57 -2.29
N ALA A 340 -75.83 -12.36 -1.10
CA ALA A 340 -75.17 -12.62 0.17
C ALA A 340 -74.92 -14.11 0.39
N LYS A 341 -75.87 -14.99 0.02
CA LYS A 341 -75.69 -16.45 0.04
C LYS A 341 -74.63 -16.92 -0.94
N ILE A 342 -74.69 -16.44 -2.19
CA ILE A 342 -73.69 -16.74 -3.21
C ILE A 342 -72.30 -16.26 -2.75
N ARG A 343 -72.17 -15.06 -2.18
CA ARG A 343 -70.90 -14.59 -1.61
C ARG A 343 -70.43 -15.46 -0.44
N LEU A 344 -71.32 -15.83 0.48
CA LEU A 344 -70.98 -16.70 1.62
C LEU A 344 -70.47 -18.08 1.19
N GLU A 345 -70.93 -18.61 0.07
CA GLU A 345 -70.54 -19.93 -0.45
C GLU A 345 -69.37 -19.87 -1.43
N GLU A 346 -69.42 -18.96 -2.42
CA GLU A 346 -68.43 -18.89 -3.50
C GLU A 346 -67.16 -18.13 -3.12
N GLU A 347 -67.24 -17.09 -2.28
CA GLU A 347 -66.05 -16.33 -1.86
C GLU A 347 -65.01 -17.19 -1.12
N PRO A 348 -65.37 -18.03 -0.13
CA PRO A 348 -64.38 -18.90 0.50
C PRO A 348 -63.86 -19.99 -0.45
N ARG A 349 -64.67 -20.47 -1.40
CA ARG A 349 -64.26 -21.47 -2.40
C ARG A 349 -63.21 -20.88 -3.36
N ILE A 350 -63.50 -19.71 -3.93
CA ILE A 350 -62.58 -18.99 -4.84
C ILE A 350 -61.31 -18.59 -4.08
N ARG A 351 -61.42 -18.13 -2.83
CA ARG A 351 -60.27 -17.79 -1.98
C ARG A 351 -59.38 -19.02 -1.75
N ALA A 352 -59.95 -20.17 -1.42
CA ALA A 352 -59.19 -21.40 -1.22
C ALA A 352 -58.51 -21.88 -2.51
N GLU A 353 -59.15 -21.72 -3.66
CA GLU A 353 -58.59 -22.06 -4.98
C GLU A 353 -57.41 -21.14 -5.35
N VAL A 354 -57.58 -19.82 -5.18
CA VAL A 354 -56.50 -18.83 -5.40
C VAL A 354 -55.34 -19.05 -4.42
N GLU A 355 -55.61 -19.34 -3.16
CA GLU A 355 -54.55 -19.66 -2.20
C GLU A 355 -53.82 -20.95 -2.55
N ALA A 356 -54.51 -21.95 -3.12
CA ALA A 356 -53.88 -23.18 -3.58
C ALA A 356 -52.98 -22.95 -4.80
N THR A 357 -53.40 -22.13 -5.77
CA THR A 357 -52.56 -21.78 -6.93
C THR A 357 -51.35 -20.96 -6.52
N VAL A 358 -51.53 -19.96 -5.64
CA VAL A 358 -50.42 -19.15 -5.11
C VAL A 358 -49.42 -20.02 -4.34
N ARG A 359 -49.88 -20.99 -3.53
CA ARG A 359 -48.99 -21.95 -2.85
C ARG A 359 -48.20 -22.80 -3.84
N ALA A 360 -48.84 -23.31 -4.89
CA ALA A 360 -48.15 -24.10 -5.92
C ALA A 360 -47.08 -23.28 -6.67
N GLU A 361 -47.37 -22.03 -7.01
CA GLU A 361 -46.39 -21.12 -7.62
C GLU A 361 -45.23 -20.78 -6.67
N GLN A 362 -45.51 -20.62 -5.38
CA GLN A 362 -44.48 -20.41 -4.36
C GLN A 362 -43.57 -21.63 -4.20
N GLU A 363 -44.13 -22.85 -4.23
CA GLU A 363 -43.34 -24.09 -4.18
C GLU A 363 -42.47 -24.26 -5.43
N GLU A 364 -43.00 -23.95 -6.62
CA GLU A 364 -42.23 -23.99 -7.87
C GLU A 364 -41.08 -22.97 -7.86
N THR A 365 -41.34 -21.74 -7.41
CA THR A 365 -40.30 -20.70 -7.32
C THR A 365 -39.23 -21.07 -6.29
N LEU A 366 -39.60 -21.60 -5.13
CA LEU A 366 -38.65 -22.13 -4.14
C LEU A 366 -37.79 -23.27 -4.72
N MET A 367 -38.39 -24.19 -5.46
CA MET A 367 -37.67 -25.29 -6.11
C MET A 367 -36.67 -24.75 -7.14
N ARG A 368 -37.05 -23.77 -7.97
CA ARG A 368 -36.16 -23.12 -8.94
C ARG A 368 -34.98 -22.41 -8.26
N VAL A 369 -35.23 -21.70 -7.16
CA VAL A 369 -34.17 -21.04 -6.38
C VAL A 369 -33.20 -22.06 -5.79
N ARG A 370 -33.72 -23.15 -5.23
CA ARG A 370 -32.90 -24.22 -4.65
C ARG A 370 -32.03 -24.90 -5.72
N ILE A 371 -32.60 -25.28 -6.86
CA ILE A 371 -31.85 -25.88 -7.97
C ILE A 371 -30.76 -24.92 -8.45
N ARG A 372 -31.07 -23.62 -8.59
CA ARG A 372 -30.08 -22.61 -8.99
C ARG A 372 -28.93 -22.50 -7.98
N ALA A 373 -29.23 -22.56 -6.68
CA ALA A 373 -28.22 -22.53 -5.63
C ALA A 373 -27.35 -23.79 -5.62
N GLU A 374 -27.93 -24.98 -5.79
CA GLU A 374 -27.20 -26.25 -5.88
C GLU A 374 -26.26 -26.25 -7.11
N ILE A 375 -26.76 -25.85 -8.28
CA ILE A 375 -25.94 -25.71 -9.50
C ILE A 375 -24.82 -24.68 -9.30
N GLN A 376 -25.11 -23.54 -8.66
CA GLN A 376 -24.10 -22.50 -8.40
C GLN A 376 -22.95 -23.04 -7.56
N VAL A 377 -23.24 -23.79 -6.49
CA VAL A 377 -22.22 -24.40 -5.63
C VAL A 377 -21.36 -25.39 -6.42
N GLU A 378 -22.00 -26.28 -7.20
CA GLU A 378 -21.27 -27.28 -7.99
C GLU A 378 -20.36 -26.65 -9.07
N VAL A 379 -20.87 -25.61 -9.76
CA VAL A 379 -20.08 -24.85 -10.74
C VAL A 379 -18.90 -24.14 -10.07
N GLU A 380 -19.11 -23.52 -8.91
CA GLU A 380 -18.04 -22.86 -8.17
C GLU A 380 -16.99 -23.84 -7.66
N GLU A 381 -17.39 -25.00 -7.15
CA GLU A 381 -16.46 -26.04 -6.70
C GLU A 381 -15.63 -26.58 -7.86
N LYS A 382 -16.26 -26.84 -9.02
CA LYS A 382 -15.57 -27.30 -10.22
C LYS A 382 -14.61 -26.26 -10.76
N MET A 383 -15.02 -25.00 -10.85
CA MET A 383 -14.15 -23.89 -11.27
C MET A 383 -12.96 -23.74 -10.30
N ARG A 384 -13.18 -23.82 -8.98
CA ARG A 384 -12.10 -23.79 -7.98
C ARG A 384 -11.16 -24.99 -8.12
N ALA A 385 -11.67 -26.18 -8.44
CA ALA A 385 -10.86 -27.37 -8.68
C ALA A 385 -10.00 -27.23 -9.94
N GLU A 386 -10.55 -26.73 -11.04
CA GLU A 386 -9.84 -26.47 -12.29
C GLU A 386 -8.75 -25.41 -12.11
N ILE A 387 -9.05 -24.29 -11.43
CA ILE A 387 -8.06 -23.27 -11.09
C ILE A 387 -6.93 -23.87 -10.23
N ARG A 388 -7.25 -24.70 -9.23
CA ARG A 388 -6.23 -25.39 -8.41
C ARG A 388 -5.36 -26.33 -9.23
N ALA A 389 -5.96 -27.10 -10.14
CA ALA A 389 -5.23 -28.01 -11.02
C ALA A 389 -4.31 -27.23 -11.99
N GLU A 390 -4.78 -26.12 -12.56
CA GLU A 390 -3.96 -25.24 -13.39
C GLU A 390 -2.82 -24.60 -12.61
N LEU A 391 -3.04 -24.14 -11.38
CA LEU A 391 -2.00 -23.56 -10.52
C LEU A 391 -0.94 -24.60 -10.13
N LEU A 392 -1.35 -25.85 -9.87
CA LEU A 392 -0.44 -26.97 -9.59
C LEU A 392 0.33 -27.44 -10.84
N ALA A 393 -0.31 -27.44 -12.01
CA ALA A 393 0.36 -27.76 -13.27
C ALA A 393 1.32 -26.63 -13.71
N LYS A 394 0.98 -25.37 -13.38
CA LYS A 394 1.83 -24.19 -13.50
C LYS A 394 2.69 -23.99 -12.25
N LYS A 395 3.15 -25.04 -11.56
CA LYS A 395 4.19 -24.94 -10.51
C LYS A 395 5.49 -24.48 -11.16
N LYS A 396 5.50 -23.21 -11.59
CA LYS A 396 6.65 -22.40 -11.93
C LYS A 396 7.54 -22.56 -10.72
N VAL A 397 8.69 -23.19 -10.90
CA VAL A 397 9.75 -23.14 -9.90
C VAL A 397 9.89 -21.68 -9.53
N GLU A 398 9.59 -21.35 -8.27
CA GLU A 398 9.67 -19.96 -7.82
C GLU A 398 11.10 -19.47 -8.11
N PRO A 399 11.25 -18.30 -8.75
CA PRO A 399 12.57 -17.78 -9.05
C PRO A 399 13.33 -17.64 -7.73
N CYS A 400 14.63 -17.99 -7.75
CA CYS A 400 15.44 -17.93 -6.53
C CYS A 400 15.32 -16.54 -5.88
N PRO A 401 14.99 -16.41 -4.58
CA PRO A 401 14.80 -15.11 -3.93
C PRO A 401 16.03 -14.19 -3.96
N ILE A 402 17.23 -14.76 -4.17
CA ILE A 402 18.48 -14.01 -4.23
C ILE A 402 18.74 -13.49 -5.63
N CYS A 403 18.70 -14.32 -6.68
CA CYS A 403 19.03 -13.88 -8.05
C CYS A 403 17.80 -13.61 -8.93
N PHE A 404 16.61 -13.98 -8.48
CA PHE A 404 15.33 -13.93 -9.20
C PHE A 404 15.36 -14.63 -10.57
N ILE A 405 16.22 -15.63 -10.74
CA ILE A 405 16.29 -16.48 -11.94
C ILE A 405 15.58 -17.79 -11.61
N GLN A 406 14.76 -18.27 -12.55
CA GLN A 406 14.21 -19.62 -12.50
C GLN A 406 15.28 -20.62 -12.93
N THR A 407 15.62 -21.56 -12.04
CA THR A 407 16.62 -22.58 -12.32
C THR A 407 16.12 -23.93 -11.84
N ASP A 408 16.33 -24.98 -12.62
CA ASP A 408 15.90 -26.34 -12.26
C ASP A 408 16.71 -26.91 -11.07
N ASN A 409 17.93 -26.41 -10.85
CA ASN A 409 18.79 -26.79 -9.74
C ASN A 409 18.58 -25.91 -8.51
N SER A 410 17.46 -26.13 -7.82
CA SER A 410 17.13 -25.49 -6.54
C SER A 410 17.59 -26.34 -5.34
N ILE A 411 17.98 -25.66 -4.27
CA ILE A 411 18.32 -26.22 -2.97
C ILE A 411 17.30 -25.66 -1.97
N THR A 412 16.54 -26.54 -1.34
CA THR A 412 15.70 -26.20 -0.19
C THR A 412 16.53 -26.35 1.07
N THR A 413 16.64 -25.28 1.83
CA THR A 413 17.36 -25.22 3.11
C THR A 413 16.51 -25.84 4.22
N ALA A 414 17.13 -26.22 5.35
CA ALA A 414 16.43 -26.81 6.50
C ALA A 414 15.26 -25.94 7.02
N CYS A 415 15.34 -24.62 6.85
CA CYS A 415 14.27 -23.69 7.20
C CYS A 415 13.12 -23.60 6.17
N GLY A 416 13.10 -24.47 5.16
CA GLY A 416 12.05 -24.52 4.14
C GLY A 416 12.21 -23.51 2.99
N HIS A 417 13.17 -22.60 3.05
CA HIS A 417 13.42 -21.62 1.98
C HIS A 417 14.21 -22.25 0.83
N THR A 418 13.78 -21.98 -0.40
CA THR A 418 14.37 -22.55 -1.62
C THR A 418 15.17 -21.51 -2.40
N PHE A 419 16.41 -21.84 -2.74
CA PHE A 419 17.33 -20.96 -3.48
C PHE A 419 17.96 -21.73 -4.65
N CYS A 420 18.55 -21.06 -5.65
CA CYS A 420 19.34 -21.77 -6.64
C CYS A 420 20.71 -22.19 -6.04
N SER A 421 21.22 -23.34 -6.47
CA SER A 421 22.49 -23.90 -6.01
C SER A 421 23.67 -22.91 -6.11
N ALA A 422 23.73 -22.14 -7.19
CA ALA A 422 24.75 -21.13 -7.40
C ALA A 422 24.72 -20.01 -6.35
N CYS A 423 23.52 -19.54 -5.95
CA CYS A 423 23.38 -18.51 -4.92
C CYS A 423 23.77 -19.03 -3.54
N VAL A 424 23.42 -20.27 -3.20
CA VAL A 424 23.82 -20.88 -1.92
C VAL A 424 25.34 -21.03 -1.85
N ALA A 425 25.97 -21.49 -2.92
CA ALA A 425 27.44 -21.60 -2.99
C ALA A 425 28.12 -20.23 -2.83
N LYS A 426 27.60 -19.19 -3.48
CA LYS A 426 28.15 -17.82 -3.39
C LYS A 426 27.97 -17.20 -2.00
N LEU A 427 26.84 -17.46 -1.33
CA LEU A 427 26.64 -17.03 0.06
C LEU A 427 27.68 -17.68 0.99
N ARG A 428 27.84 -19.00 0.90
CA ARG A 428 28.82 -19.74 1.70
C ARG A 428 30.25 -19.27 1.44
N SER A 429 30.63 -18.98 0.19
CA SER A 429 31.99 -18.48 -0.12
C SER A 429 32.27 -17.10 0.47
N ARG A 430 31.24 -16.31 0.77
CA ARG A 430 31.36 -15.00 1.45
C ARG A 430 31.26 -15.10 2.98
N GLY A 431 31.20 -16.32 3.53
CA GLY A 431 31.06 -16.53 4.98
C GLY A 431 29.64 -16.33 5.52
N HIS A 432 28.63 -16.23 4.65
CA HIS A 432 27.24 -16.21 5.09
C HIS A 432 26.76 -17.65 5.32
N GLU A 433 26.70 -18.05 6.59
CA GLU A 433 26.23 -19.37 7.04
C GLU A 433 24.73 -19.39 7.41
N LEU A 434 24.06 -18.23 7.34
CA LEU A 434 22.66 -18.07 7.75
C LEU A 434 21.75 -17.82 6.54
N CYS A 435 20.53 -18.32 6.60
CA CYS A 435 19.53 -18.15 5.57
C CYS A 435 19.21 -16.66 5.39
N PRO A 436 19.27 -16.10 4.17
CA PRO A 436 19.02 -14.68 3.95
C PRO A 436 17.55 -14.29 4.09
N MET A 437 16.64 -15.24 4.30
CA MET A 437 15.21 -14.96 4.54
C MET A 437 14.86 -14.97 6.02
N CYS A 438 15.46 -15.87 6.82
CA CYS A 438 15.03 -16.11 8.20
C CYS A 438 16.15 -16.32 9.22
N ARG A 439 17.43 -16.21 8.82
CA ARG A 439 18.62 -16.44 9.65
C ARG A 439 18.79 -17.81 10.29
N SER A 440 17.99 -18.81 9.94
CA SER A 440 18.28 -20.19 10.33
C SER A 440 19.58 -20.66 9.67
N SER A 441 20.30 -21.59 10.30
CA SER A 441 21.52 -22.19 9.73
C SER A 441 21.26 -22.70 8.31
N LEU A 442 22.13 -22.35 7.36
CA LEU A 442 22.17 -22.95 6.01
C LEU A 442 22.82 -24.33 6.01
N ILE A 443 23.38 -24.74 7.14
CA ILE A 443 24.03 -26.03 7.37
C ILE A 443 23.04 -26.88 8.16
N GLU A 444 22.69 -28.05 7.61
CA GLU A 444 22.00 -29.12 8.36
C GLU A 444 22.90 -29.70 9.45
#